data_AF-Q46B11-F1
#
_entry.id   AF-Q46B11-F1
#
_cell.length_a   1.000
_cell.length_b   1.000
_cell.length_c   1.000
_cell.angle_alpha   90.00
_cell.angle_beta   90.00
_cell.angle_gamma   90.00
#
_symmetry.space_group_name_H-M   'P 1'
#
loop_
_entity.id
_entity.type
_entity.pdbx_description
1 polymer ?
#
loop_
_entity_poly.entity_id
_entity_poly.type
_entity_poly.pdbx_seq_one_letter_code
_entity_poly.pdbx_strand_id
1 'polypeptide(L)'
;MNHDEDSKVGEDELSLSEFLVPDTTEIKEIKSIYENEYEYSEYLSEIEISIAEYYYNYNRKLTDKDVIKALKNIKLNRDKQISFFEKALEKKIVKSLVEPLEENLLFDHEFTLVIDYVLWVIDNRSWIEDKQAYVKWITYVLGFFSEEEEKKYERQFKRFARKMGISGAQVDMLLMKKEMADDFFDEEDIFGESLLEVLDPDEIFSEERTADDLETGFFLMNDDEKFDFLLDKGPDYVELVQDYVTELAEKEEFEKIQDFYKKFNEKNKNFFPLHFIVGSAYLNNDPALAISYFEKTLKATEDSEEFPPEMREELKRYMDILTKLLLEEATEKVEEKVVESKKSKRSRKSGKKASKNNSKSEKV
;
A
#
# COMPACT_ATOMS: atom_id res chain seq x y z
N MET A 1 -38.53 7.61 35.91
CA MET A 1 -38.26 8.84 35.15
C MET A 1 -37.73 8.37 33.82
N ASN A 2 -38.59 8.44 32.82
CA ASN A 2 -38.30 8.07 31.43
C ASN A 2 -37.58 9.26 30.80
N HIS A 3 -36.34 9.05 30.40
CA HIS A 3 -35.63 9.88 29.44
C HIS A 3 -34.90 8.87 28.58
N ASP A 4 -35.51 8.45 27.46
CA ASP A 4 -34.86 7.70 26.37
C ASP A 4 -35.80 7.41 25.17
N GLU A 5 -37.04 7.90 25.15
CA GLU A 5 -37.98 7.63 24.03
C GLU A 5 -38.33 8.85 23.14
N ASP A 6 -37.91 10.07 23.47
CA ASP A 6 -38.36 11.28 22.75
C ASP A 6 -37.44 11.78 21.62
N SER A 7 -36.24 11.21 21.40
CA SER A 7 -35.34 11.66 20.31
C SER A 7 -35.50 10.91 18.98
N LYS A 8 -36.13 9.73 18.97
CA LYS A 8 -36.25 8.90 17.74
C LYS A 8 -37.30 9.35 16.73
N VAL A 9 -38.15 10.31 17.08
CA VAL A 9 -39.34 10.67 16.28
C VAL A 9 -39.02 11.79 15.25
N GLY A 10 -37.84 12.43 15.31
CA GLY A 10 -37.48 13.54 14.40
C GLY A 10 -36.64 13.15 13.17
N GLU A 11 -35.62 12.29 13.34
CA GLU A 11 -34.63 12.01 12.27
C GLU A 11 -35.23 11.27 11.07
N ASP A 12 -36.21 10.38 11.29
CA ASP A 12 -36.79 9.56 10.21
C ASP A 12 -37.63 10.39 9.20
N GLU A 13 -38.00 11.62 9.56
CA GLU A 13 -38.74 12.57 8.72
C GLU A 13 -37.84 13.54 7.94
N LEU A 14 -36.55 13.61 8.27
CA LEU A 14 -35.57 14.48 7.61
C LEU A 14 -35.04 13.83 6.33
N SER A 15 -34.54 14.63 5.39
CA SER A 15 -33.81 14.16 4.21
C SER A 15 -32.33 14.55 4.29
N LEU A 16 -31.44 13.76 3.68
CA LEU A 16 -30.01 14.12 3.64
C LEU A 16 -29.79 15.47 2.96
N SER A 17 -30.59 15.78 1.93
CA SER A 17 -30.49 17.05 1.21
C SER A 17 -30.77 18.29 2.05
N GLU A 18 -31.47 18.16 3.19
CA GLU A 18 -31.71 19.28 4.10
C GLU A 18 -30.45 19.72 4.84
N PHE A 19 -29.47 18.82 4.96
CA PHE A 19 -28.17 19.09 5.59
C PHE A 19 -27.10 19.54 4.58
N LEU A 20 -27.38 19.44 3.27
CA LEU A 20 -26.44 19.79 2.22
C LEU A 20 -26.55 21.26 1.83
N VAL A 21 -25.40 21.89 1.61
CA VAL A 21 -25.33 23.27 1.14
C VAL A 21 -25.59 23.31 -0.37
N PRO A 22 -26.37 24.28 -0.87
CA PRO A 22 -26.53 24.49 -2.31
C PRO A 22 -25.21 24.80 -3.00
N ASP A 23 -24.95 24.12 -4.11
CA ASP A 23 -23.71 24.29 -4.88
C ASP A 23 -23.45 25.73 -5.34
N THR A 24 -22.18 26.13 -5.29
CA THR A 24 -21.66 27.31 -6.00
C THR A 24 -21.16 26.92 -7.40
N THR A 25 -20.76 27.92 -8.20
CA THR A 25 -20.17 27.63 -9.53
C THR A 25 -18.81 26.96 -9.39
N GLU A 26 -18.01 27.41 -8.42
CA GLU A 26 -16.68 26.87 -8.11
C GLU A 26 -16.74 25.40 -7.66
N ILE A 27 -17.67 25.07 -6.76
CA ILE A 27 -17.83 23.70 -6.27
C ILE A 27 -18.19 22.72 -7.40
N LYS A 28 -18.98 23.16 -8.39
CA LYS A 28 -19.33 22.32 -9.55
C LYS A 28 -18.16 22.05 -10.50
N GLU A 29 -17.06 22.79 -10.38
CA GLU A 29 -15.86 22.56 -11.18
C GLU A 29 -15.01 21.42 -10.61
N ILE A 30 -15.20 21.04 -9.35
CA ILE A 30 -14.53 19.90 -8.72
C ILE A 30 -14.97 18.61 -9.44
N LYS A 31 -14.02 17.86 -9.99
CA LYS A 31 -14.32 16.64 -10.77
C LYS A 31 -14.16 15.35 -9.97
N SER A 32 -13.33 15.38 -8.94
CA SER A 32 -12.97 14.23 -8.11
C SER A 32 -12.46 14.74 -6.77
N ILE A 33 -12.58 13.89 -5.75
CA ILE A 33 -11.97 14.10 -4.43
C ILE A 33 -10.69 13.27 -4.24
N TYR A 34 -10.24 12.60 -5.31
CA TYR A 34 -8.97 11.87 -5.33
C TYR A 34 -7.82 12.81 -4.98
N GLU A 35 -6.89 12.36 -4.13
CA GLU A 35 -5.78 13.13 -3.52
C GLU A 35 -6.21 14.16 -2.45
N ASN A 36 -7.51 14.39 -2.28
CA ASN A 36 -8.08 15.26 -1.26
C ASN A 36 -8.98 14.48 -0.28
N GLU A 37 -8.77 13.16 -0.14
CA GLU A 37 -9.64 12.29 0.66
C GLU A 37 -9.72 12.72 2.14
N TYR A 38 -8.64 13.31 2.66
CA TYR A 38 -8.55 13.81 4.03
C TYR A 38 -9.65 14.82 4.35
N GLU A 39 -9.96 15.73 3.42
CA GLU A 39 -11.01 16.75 3.59
C GLU A 39 -12.41 16.15 3.70
N TYR A 40 -12.62 14.94 3.16
CA TYR A 40 -13.90 14.23 3.16
C TYR A 40 -13.90 13.01 4.09
N SER A 41 -12.85 12.87 4.91
CA SER A 41 -12.54 11.66 5.67
C SER A 41 -13.66 11.28 6.65
N GLU A 42 -14.35 12.24 7.26
CA GLU A 42 -15.46 11.98 8.18
C GLU A 42 -16.64 11.30 7.46
N TYR A 43 -17.06 11.82 6.31
CA TYR A 43 -18.16 11.24 5.53
C TYR A 43 -17.78 9.87 4.95
N LEU A 44 -16.55 9.76 4.43
CA LEU A 44 -16.01 8.50 3.93
C LEU A 44 -15.98 7.44 5.04
N SER A 45 -15.49 7.82 6.22
CA SER A 45 -15.41 6.94 7.39
C SER A 45 -16.79 6.44 7.81
N GLU A 46 -17.80 7.31 7.90
CA GLU A 46 -19.15 6.90 8.29
C GLU A 46 -19.80 5.93 7.30
N ILE A 47 -19.57 6.12 6.00
CA ILE A 47 -20.03 5.19 4.96
C ILE A 47 -19.33 3.83 5.12
N GLU A 48 -18.00 3.84 5.26
CA GLU A 48 -17.17 2.64 5.35
C GLU A 48 -17.44 1.82 6.62
N ILE A 49 -17.49 2.47 7.77
CA ILE A 49 -17.84 1.87 9.06
C ILE A 49 -19.26 1.28 8.99
N SER A 50 -20.22 2.01 8.41
CA SER A 50 -21.58 1.51 8.24
C SER A 50 -21.65 0.22 7.44
N ILE A 51 -20.88 0.13 6.35
CA ILE A 51 -20.80 -1.06 5.49
C ILE A 51 -20.12 -2.22 6.24
N ALA A 52 -18.99 -1.97 6.88
CA ALA A 52 -18.22 -2.97 7.62
C ALA A 52 -19.02 -3.55 8.78
N GLU A 53 -19.61 -2.69 9.62
CA GLU A 53 -20.48 -3.12 10.72
C GLU A 53 -21.68 -3.92 10.24
N TYR A 54 -22.35 -3.46 9.16
CA TYR A 54 -23.51 -4.16 8.63
C TYR A 54 -23.13 -5.57 8.15
N TYR A 55 -22.03 -5.70 7.41
CA TYR A 55 -21.52 -6.99 6.98
C TYR A 55 -21.14 -7.87 8.18
N TYR A 56 -20.39 -7.33 9.14
CA TYR A 56 -19.80 -8.09 10.23
C TYR A 56 -20.85 -8.56 11.26
N ASN A 57 -21.73 -7.66 11.70
CA ASN A 57 -22.69 -7.91 12.78
C ASN A 57 -24.05 -8.44 12.30
N TYR A 58 -24.48 -8.10 11.08
CA TYR A 58 -25.85 -8.37 10.64
C TYR A 58 -25.95 -9.26 9.41
N ASN A 59 -25.06 -9.13 8.42
CA ASN A 59 -25.16 -9.86 7.16
C ASN A 59 -23.82 -10.23 6.52
N ARG A 60 -23.27 -11.39 6.92
CA ARG A 60 -22.05 -11.97 6.31
C ARG A 60 -22.18 -12.41 4.85
N LYS A 61 -23.38 -12.35 4.27
CA LYS A 61 -23.65 -12.65 2.86
C LYS A 61 -23.77 -11.39 2.01
N LEU A 62 -23.59 -10.20 2.58
CA LEU A 62 -23.58 -8.95 1.83
C LEU A 62 -22.53 -9.01 0.73
N THR A 63 -22.90 -8.62 -0.50
CA THR A 63 -21.98 -8.57 -1.64
C THR A 63 -21.65 -7.13 -2.02
N ASP A 64 -20.52 -6.93 -2.69
CA ASP A 64 -20.12 -5.61 -3.20
C ASP A 64 -21.18 -5.04 -4.15
N LYS A 65 -21.87 -5.91 -4.90
CA LYS A 65 -23.01 -5.52 -5.75
C LYS A 65 -24.21 -4.99 -4.96
N ASP A 66 -24.44 -5.49 -3.75
CA ASP A 66 -25.51 -4.99 -2.89
C ASP A 66 -25.14 -3.63 -2.30
N VAL A 67 -23.87 -3.43 -1.94
CA VAL A 67 -23.32 -2.13 -1.51
C VAL A 67 -23.43 -1.10 -2.63
N ILE A 68 -22.99 -1.43 -3.86
CA ILE A 68 -23.11 -0.54 -5.03
C ILE A 68 -24.57 -0.10 -5.25
N LYS A 69 -25.53 -1.03 -5.12
CA LYS A 69 -26.96 -0.71 -5.26
C LYS A 69 -27.43 0.23 -4.15
N ALA A 70 -27.01 0.01 -2.91
CA ALA A 70 -27.37 0.86 -1.78
C ALA A 70 -26.82 2.29 -1.98
N LEU A 71 -25.52 2.43 -2.27
CA LEU A 71 -24.87 3.71 -2.51
C LEU A 71 -25.50 4.48 -3.69
N LYS A 72 -25.77 3.80 -4.81
CA LYS A 72 -26.47 4.42 -5.95
C LYS A 72 -27.89 4.85 -5.59
N ASN A 73 -28.60 4.08 -4.77
CA ASN A 73 -29.95 4.44 -4.32
C ASN A 73 -29.92 5.69 -3.43
N ILE A 74 -28.96 5.77 -2.50
CA ILE A 74 -28.76 6.92 -1.61
C ILE A 74 -28.43 8.16 -2.45
N LYS A 75 -27.43 8.06 -3.34
CA LYS A 75 -27.03 9.16 -4.24
C LYS A 75 -28.22 9.72 -5.04
N LEU A 76 -29.08 8.85 -5.57
CA LEU A 76 -30.23 9.27 -6.40
C LEU A 76 -31.44 9.78 -5.61
N ASN A 77 -31.57 9.43 -4.34
CA ASN A 77 -32.77 9.71 -3.53
C ASN A 77 -32.44 10.42 -2.21
N ARG A 78 -31.33 11.15 -2.15
CA ARG A 78 -30.91 11.94 -0.96
C ARG A 78 -31.91 13.05 -0.58
N ASP A 79 -32.78 13.44 -1.51
CA ASP A 79 -33.92 14.34 -1.31
C ASP A 79 -35.12 13.66 -0.64
N LYS A 80 -35.10 12.33 -0.50
CA LYS A 80 -36.15 11.58 0.18
C LYS A 80 -35.87 11.49 1.67
N GLN A 81 -36.95 11.41 2.45
CA GLN A 81 -36.87 11.20 3.88
C GLN A 81 -36.13 9.91 4.21
N ILE A 82 -35.43 9.85 5.35
CA ILE A 82 -34.72 8.64 5.79
C ILE A 82 -35.65 7.42 5.84
N SER A 83 -36.93 7.61 6.17
CA SER A 83 -37.96 6.56 6.17
C SER A 83 -38.20 5.89 4.81
N PHE A 84 -37.86 6.54 3.68
CA PHE A 84 -37.96 5.99 2.32
C PHE A 84 -37.05 4.78 2.09
N PHE A 85 -35.88 4.75 2.72
CA PHE A 85 -34.90 3.70 2.48
C PHE A 85 -35.28 2.41 3.20
N GLU A 86 -36.02 1.50 2.59
CA GLU A 86 -36.50 0.30 3.31
C GLU A 86 -35.39 -0.70 3.66
N LYS A 87 -34.26 -0.70 2.92
CA LYS A 87 -33.19 -1.68 3.13
C LYS A 87 -32.33 -1.30 4.33
N ALA A 88 -32.03 -2.28 5.17
CA ALA A 88 -31.29 -2.07 6.41
C ALA A 88 -29.89 -1.43 6.20
N LEU A 89 -29.15 -1.83 5.16
CA LEU A 89 -27.87 -1.20 4.83
C LEU A 89 -28.04 0.27 4.43
N GLU A 90 -29.04 0.57 3.59
CA GLU A 90 -29.32 1.94 3.14
C GLU A 90 -29.67 2.83 4.34
N LYS A 91 -30.57 2.37 5.23
CA LYS A 91 -30.90 3.09 6.46
C LYS A 91 -29.68 3.33 7.33
N LYS A 92 -28.81 2.34 7.47
CA LYS A 92 -27.63 2.46 8.34
C LYS A 92 -26.69 3.55 7.83
N ILE A 93 -26.34 3.50 6.54
CA ILE A 93 -25.47 4.52 5.92
C ILE A 93 -26.11 5.90 6.00
N VAL A 94 -27.39 6.03 5.65
CA VAL A 94 -28.09 7.32 5.67
C VAL A 94 -28.14 7.92 7.08
N LYS A 95 -28.42 7.11 8.11
CA LYS A 95 -28.45 7.60 9.50
C LYS A 95 -27.07 7.99 10.01
N SER A 96 -26.04 7.20 9.70
CA SER A 96 -24.66 7.52 10.07
C SER A 96 -24.14 8.81 9.44
N LEU A 97 -24.70 9.24 8.30
CA LEU A 97 -24.31 10.49 7.65
C LEU A 97 -24.98 11.74 8.23
N VAL A 98 -25.99 11.62 9.10
CA VAL A 98 -26.71 12.80 9.61
C VAL A 98 -25.80 13.67 10.48
N GLU A 99 -25.17 13.09 11.49
CA GLU A 99 -24.29 13.78 12.43
C GLU A 99 -23.12 14.52 11.73
N PRO A 100 -22.29 13.89 10.87
CA PRO A 100 -21.19 14.61 10.22
C PRO A 100 -21.69 15.71 9.27
N LEU A 101 -22.87 15.59 8.66
CA LEU A 101 -23.45 16.63 7.80
C LEU A 101 -24.06 17.79 8.61
N GLU A 102 -24.43 17.57 9.88
CA GLU A 102 -24.85 18.64 10.79
C GLU A 102 -23.64 19.42 11.34
N GLU A 103 -22.54 18.71 11.62
CA GLU A 103 -21.33 19.30 12.21
C GLU A 103 -20.46 20.00 11.16
N ASN A 104 -20.28 19.38 10.00
CA ASN A 104 -19.44 19.88 8.92
C ASN A 104 -20.26 20.09 7.65
N LEU A 105 -20.11 21.28 7.06
CA LEU A 105 -20.86 21.66 5.87
C LEU A 105 -20.32 20.92 4.65
N LEU A 106 -21.20 20.27 3.91
CA LEU A 106 -20.88 19.62 2.63
C LEU A 106 -21.82 20.12 1.54
N PHE A 107 -21.28 20.43 0.36
CA PHE A 107 -22.10 20.82 -0.78
C PHE A 107 -22.74 19.60 -1.46
N ASP A 108 -23.88 19.81 -2.12
CA ASP A 108 -24.65 18.72 -2.77
C ASP A 108 -23.84 17.97 -3.85
N HIS A 109 -23.03 18.70 -4.61
CA HIS A 109 -22.11 18.14 -5.59
C HIS A 109 -20.98 17.34 -4.94
N GLU A 110 -20.39 17.83 -3.85
CA GLU A 110 -19.33 17.11 -3.14
C GLU A 110 -19.84 15.83 -2.48
N PHE A 111 -21.04 15.85 -1.89
CA PHE A 111 -21.70 14.64 -1.42
C PHE A 111 -21.82 13.58 -2.51
N THR A 112 -22.10 14.02 -3.75
CA THR A 112 -22.13 13.13 -4.90
C THR A 112 -20.75 12.54 -5.20
N LEU A 113 -19.68 13.35 -5.11
CA LEU A 113 -18.30 12.90 -5.30
C LEU A 113 -17.84 11.94 -4.21
N VAL A 114 -18.22 12.14 -2.94
CA VAL A 114 -17.94 11.22 -1.83
C VAL A 114 -18.49 9.82 -2.13
N ILE A 115 -19.75 9.75 -2.56
CA ILE A 115 -20.35 8.46 -2.94
C ILE A 115 -19.68 7.85 -4.17
N ASP A 116 -19.34 8.67 -5.17
CA ASP A 116 -18.65 8.20 -6.37
C ASP A 116 -17.25 7.68 -6.08
N TYR A 117 -16.55 8.29 -5.12
CA TYR A 117 -15.25 7.82 -4.65
C TYR A 117 -15.36 6.42 -4.05
N VAL A 118 -16.31 6.19 -3.12
CA VAL A 118 -16.51 4.85 -2.56
C VAL A 118 -16.88 3.83 -3.64
N LEU A 119 -17.69 4.22 -4.62
CA LEU A 119 -18.01 3.37 -5.78
C LEU A 119 -16.77 3.03 -6.62
N TRP A 120 -15.87 3.98 -6.81
CA TRP A 120 -14.59 3.80 -7.50
C TRP A 120 -13.64 2.89 -6.71
N VAL A 121 -13.55 3.05 -5.38
CA VAL A 121 -12.77 2.17 -4.48
C VAL A 121 -13.26 0.71 -4.56
N ILE A 122 -14.58 0.49 -4.67
CA ILE A 122 -15.15 -0.84 -4.90
C ILE A 122 -14.73 -1.39 -6.26
N ASP A 123 -14.83 -0.59 -7.33
CA ASP A 123 -14.50 -1.02 -8.69
C ASP A 123 -13.01 -1.37 -8.85
N ASN A 124 -12.12 -0.61 -8.20
CA ASN A 124 -10.68 -0.87 -8.13
C ASN A 124 -10.30 -2.18 -7.43
N ARG A 125 -11.24 -2.87 -6.77
CA ARG A 125 -11.03 -4.18 -6.13
C ARG A 125 -11.71 -5.32 -6.89
N SER A 126 -12.36 -5.03 -8.02
CA SER A 126 -13.04 -6.02 -8.86
C SER A 126 -12.11 -7.08 -9.47
N TRP A 127 -10.80 -6.82 -9.53
CA TRP A 127 -9.80 -7.80 -9.96
C TRP A 127 -9.65 -8.99 -9.00
N ILE A 128 -10.11 -8.84 -7.75
CA ILE A 128 -10.23 -9.94 -6.81
C ILE A 128 -11.50 -10.71 -7.21
N GLU A 129 -11.34 -11.97 -7.63
CA GLU A 129 -12.45 -12.86 -8.02
C GLU A 129 -13.31 -13.32 -6.81
N ASP A 130 -13.72 -12.39 -5.96
CA ASP A 130 -14.62 -12.56 -4.84
C ASP A 130 -15.79 -11.57 -4.98
N LYS A 131 -17.01 -12.01 -4.68
CA LYS A 131 -18.19 -11.14 -4.69
C LYS A 131 -18.25 -10.20 -3.48
N GLN A 132 -17.29 -10.36 -2.58
CA GLN A 132 -17.19 -9.67 -1.29
C GLN A 132 -15.79 -9.07 -1.12
N ALA A 133 -15.13 -8.69 -2.21
CA ALA A 133 -13.76 -8.19 -2.20
C ALA A 133 -13.66 -6.90 -1.39
N TYR A 134 -14.49 -5.91 -1.71
CA TYR A 134 -14.49 -4.64 -1.00
C TYR A 134 -15.01 -4.80 0.43
N VAL A 135 -16.15 -5.46 0.64
CA VAL A 135 -16.73 -5.57 1.99
C VAL A 135 -15.82 -6.31 2.96
N LYS A 136 -15.09 -7.35 2.52
CA LYS A 136 -14.11 -8.04 3.37
C LYS A 136 -12.87 -7.19 3.62
N TRP A 137 -12.41 -6.46 2.60
CA TRP A 137 -11.28 -5.56 2.73
C TRP A 137 -11.56 -4.46 3.75
N ILE A 138 -12.67 -3.72 3.62
CA ILE A 138 -12.96 -2.63 4.55
C ILE A 138 -13.22 -3.14 5.98
N THR A 139 -13.82 -4.33 6.11
CA THR A 139 -13.99 -4.99 7.42
C THR A 139 -12.65 -5.40 8.04
N TYR A 140 -11.67 -5.77 7.23
CA TYR A 140 -10.32 -6.07 7.68
C TYR A 140 -9.55 -4.79 8.07
N VAL A 141 -9.57 -3.76 7.20
CA VAL A 141 -8.85 -2.49 7.41
C VAL A 141 -9.34 -1.76 8.66
N LEU A 142 -10.65 -1.79 8.92
CA LEU A 142 -11.27 -1.22 10.12
C LEU A 142 -11.19 -2.14 11.36
N GLY A 143 -10.46 -3.25 11.30
CA GLY A 143 -10.19 -4.09 12.49
C GLY A 143 -11.38 -4.87 13.04
N PHE A 144 -12.46 -5.07 12.26
CA PHE A 144 -13.63 -5.82 12.74
C PHE A 144 -13.37 -7.32 12.86
N PHE A 145 -12.44 -7.87 12.09
CA PHE A 145 -12.16 -9.30 12.09
C PHE A 145 -11.46 -9.77 13.37
N SER A 146 -11.82 -10.96 13.85
CA SER A 146 -11.02 -11.66 14.85
C SER A 146 -9.65 -12.07 14.29
N GLU A 147 -8.64 -12.28 15.14
CA GLU A 147 -7.30 -12.71 14.68
C GLU A 147 -7.31 -13.93 13.75
N GLU A 148 -8.22 -14.88 13.99
CA GLU A 148 -8.36 -16.07 13.15
C GLU A 148 -8.91 -15.72 11.75
N GLU A 149 -9.87 -14.80 11.69
CA GLU A 149 -10.44 -14.29 10.44
C GLU A 149 -9.43 -13.44 9.68
N GLU A 150 -8.67 -12.58 10.36
CA GLU A 150 -7.59 -11.77 9.76
C GLU A 150 -6.54 -12.66 9.09
N LYS A 151 -5.96 -13.60 9.85
CA LYS A 151 -4.97 -14.56 9.32
C LYS A 151 -5.54 -15.35 8.14
N LYS A 152 -6.83 -15.66 8.14
CA LYS A 152 -7.49 -16.36 7.04
C LYS A 152 -7.64 -15.45 5.81
N TYR A 153 -8.07 -14.20 6.02
CA TYR A 153 -8.23 -13.20 4.97
C TYR A 153 -6.88 -12.88 4.31
N GLU A 154 -5.85 -12.53 5.08
CA GLU A 154 -4.51 -12.23 4.56
C GLU A 154 -3.94 -13.39 3.74
N ARG A 155 -4.07 -14.64 4.23
CA ARG A 155 -3.62 -15.83 3.48
C ARG A 155 -4.35 -16.00 2.15
N GLN A 156 -5.64 -15.65 2.09
CA GLN A 156 -6.41 -15.70 0.87
C GLN A 156 -6.00 -14.56 -0.07
N PHE A 157 -5.92 -13.34 0.43
CA PHE A 157 -5.53 -12.15 -0.30
C PHE A 157 -4.13 -12.28 -0.90
N LYS A 158 -3.11 -12.65 -0.08
CA LYS A 158 -1.74 -12.94 -0.52
C LYS A 158 -1.68 -13.99 -1.63
N ARG A 159 -2.58 -14.98 -1.61
CA ARG A 159 -2.67 -15.98 -2.68
C ARG A 159 -3.24 -15.42 -3.97
N PHE A 160 -4.25 -14.55 -3.90
CA PHE A 160 -4.81 -13.88 -5.08
C PHE A 160 -3.81 -12.91 -5.69
N ALA A 161 -3.19 -12.06 -4.87
CA ALA A 161 -2.20 -11.09 -5.31
C ALA A 161 -1.01 -11.74 -6.03
N ARG A 162 -0.47 -12.86 -5.48
CA ARG A 162 0.58 -13.64 -6.15
C ARG A 162 0.17 -14.19 -7.53
N LYS A 163 -1.12 -14.52 -7.73
CA LYS A 163 -1.60 -14.97 -9.05
C LYS A 163 -1.67 -13.84 -10.06
N MET A 164 -1.84 -12.60 -9.58
CA MET A 164 -1.93 -11.39 -10.40
C MET A 164 -0.56 -10.73 -10.61
N GLY A 165 0.52 -11.28 -10.04
CA GLY A 165 1.86 -10.72 -10.17
C GLY A 165 2.12 -9.50 -9.28
N ILE A 166 1.25 -9.24 -8.29
CA ILE A 166 1.42 -8.13 -7.33
C ILE A 166 2.54 -8.47 -6.35
N SER A 167 3.47 -7.53 -6.13
CA SER A 167 4.64 -7.75 -5.30
C SER A 167 4.28 -7.90 -3.81
N GLY A 168 5.15 -8.51 -3.03
CA GLY A 168 4.91 -8.71 -1.59
C GLY A 168 4.69 -7.38 -0.85
N ALA A 169 5.47 -6.35 -1.21
CA ALA A 169 5.38 -5.02 -0.61
C ALA A 169 4.05 -4.33 -0.93
N GLN A 170 3.60 -4.40 -2.19
CA GLN A 170 2.29 -3.90 -2.60
C GLN A 170 1.14 -4.61 -1.88
N VAL A 171 1.29 -5.92 -1.62
CA VAL A 171 0.29 -6.66 -0.86
C VAL A 171 0.23 -6.23 0.59
N ASP A 172 1.39 -6.00 1.21
CA ASP A 172 1.44 -5.55 2.60
C ASP A 172 0.88 -4.12 2.73
N MET A 173 1.13 -3.24 1.75
CA MET A 173 0.48 -1.91 1.65
C MET A 173 -1.05 -2.01 1.53
N LEU A 174 -1.57 -2.90 0.67
CA LEU A 174 -3.02 -3.11 0.51
C LEU A 174 -3.70 -3.76 1.73
N LEU A 175 -2.90 -4.37 2.61
CA LEU A 175 -3.31 -4.97 3.87
C LEU A 175 -3.01 -4.07 5.08
N MET A 176 -2.60 -2.81 4.87
CA MET A 176 -2.40 -1.89 5.97
C MET A 176 -3.74 -1.58 6.66
N LYS A 177 -3.77 -1.66 8.00
CA LYS A 177 -4.95 -1.32 8.80
C LYS A 177 -5.05 0.19 8.96
N LYS A 178 -6.26 0.73 9.13
CA LYS A 178 -6.50 2.17 9.25
C LYS A 178 -5.74 2.79 10.43
N GLU A 179 -5.78 2.15 11.60
CA GLU A 179 -5.03 2.60 12.79
C GLU A 179 -3.52 2.65 12.55
N MET A 180 -2.98 1.73 11.74
CA MET A 180 -1.56 1.73 11.37
C MET A 180 -1.26 2.63 10.18
N ALA A 181 -2.27 3.10 9.44
CA ALA A 181 -2.07 4.03 8.33
C ALA A 181 -1.90 5.44 8.89
N ASP A 182 -2.75 5.83 9.85
CA ASP A 182 -2.63 7.11 10.55
C ASP A 182 -1.25 7.17 11.24
N ASP A 183 -0.84 6.14 11.99
CA ASP A 183 0.50 6.09 12.61
C ASP A 183 1.65 5.95 11.59
N PHE A 184 1.46 5.36 10.40
CA PHE A 184 2.54 5.19 9.40
C PHE A 184 2.74 6.43 8.52
N PHE A 185 1.72 7.29 8.41
CA PHE A 185 1.80 8.59 7.74
C PHE A 185 2.01 9.75 8.74
N ASP A 186 1.69 9.57 10.03
CA ASP A 186 2.01 10.50 11.12
C ASP A 186 3.37 10.19 11.79
N GLU A 187 3.91 8.96 11.70
CA GLU A 187 5.32 8.70 12.02
C GLU A 187 6.21 9.24 10.89
N GLU A 188 6.58 10.51 11.03
CA GLU A 188 7.79 11.18 10.53
C GLU A 188 9.11 10.37 10.70
N ASP A 189 9.08 9.12 11.21
CA ASP A 189 10.23 8.42 11.78
C ASP A 189 10.61 7.08 11.10
N ILE A 190 9.86 6.58 10.09
CA ILE A 190 10.26 5.35 9.37
C ILE A 190 11.01 5.63 8.06
N PHE A 191 10.73 6.78 7.42
CA PHE A 191 11.64 7.40 6.46
C PHE A 191 12.28 8.62 7.12
N GLY A 192 13.03 8.35 8.21
CA GLY A 192 13.57 9.38 9.10
C GLY A 192 13.98 10.67 8.40
N GLU A 193 13.31 11.74 8.82
CA GLU A 193 13.44 13.13 8.40
C GLU A 193 14.86 13.75 8.44
N SER A 194 15.89 13.03 8.90
CA SER A 194 17.22 13.63 9.11
C SER A 194 18.00 13.98 7.83
N LEU A 195 17.62 13.45 6.65
CA LEU A 195 18.30 13.81 5.39
C LEU A 195 17.53 14.86 4.56
N LEU A 196 16.23 15.04 4.80
CA LEU A 196 15.40 16.00 4.05
C LEU A 196 15.33 17.38 4.74
N GLU A 197 15.41 17.44 6.07
CA GLU A 197 15.32 18.70 6.82
C GLU A 197 16.51 19.66 6.66
N VAL A 198 17.66 19.21 6.13
CA VAL A 198 18.79 20.12 5.90
C VAL A 198 18.67 20.87 4.57
N LEU A 199 17.64 20.57 3.78
CA LEU A 199 17.26 21.33 2.61
C LEU A 199 15.87 21.89 2.85
N ASP A 200 15.82 23.07 3.47
CA ASP A 200 14.59 23.84 3.70
C ASP A 200 13.73 23.85 2.41
N PRO A 201 12.58 23.14 2.39
CA PRO A 201 11.75 23.01 1.20
C PRO A 201 11.34 24.39 0.65
N ASP A 202 11.09 25.35 1.53
CA ASP A 202 10.61 26.68 1.14
C ASP A 202 11.68 27.52 0.41
N GLU A 203 12.98 27.22 0.57
CA GLU A 203 14.05 27.92 -0.17
C GLU A 203 14.34 27.29 -1.55
N ILE A 204 13.98 26.02 -1.80
CA ILE A 204 14.23 25.33 -3.08
C ILE A 204 12.99 25.35 -4.01
N PHE A 205 11.78 25.32 -3.46
CA PHE A 205 10.54 25.20 -4.24
C PHE A 205 9.95 26.53 -4.77
N SER A 206 10.66 27.66 -4.65
CA SER A 206 10.16 28.97 -5.08
C SER A 206 10.23 29.28 -6.60
N GLU A 207 10.63 28.31 -7.44
CA GLU A 207 10.50 28.45 -8.89
C GLU A 207 9.55 27.38 -9.47
N GLU A 208 8.31 27.81 -9.67
CA GLU A 208 7.29 27.31 -10.61
C GLU A 208 7.81 26.23 -11.61
N ARG A 209 7.85 24.96 -11.19
CA ARG A 209 8.11 23.82 -12.09
C ARG A 209 6.81 23.08 -12.37
N THR A 210 6.33 23.25 -13.60
CA THR A 210 5.19 22.50 -14.17
C THR A 210 5.55 21.01 -14.28
N ALA A 211 5.19 20.20 -13.29
CA ALA A 211 5.50 18.76 -13.23
C ALA A 211 4.34 17.83 -13.65
N ASP A 212 3.12 18.33 -13.84
CA ASP A 212 1.91 17.47 -13.97
C ASP A 212 1.83 16.60 -15.25
N ASP A 213 2.48 16.97 -16.35
CA ASP A 213 2.34 16.25 -17.63
C ASP A 213 3.43 15.17 -17.86
N LEU A 214 4.58 15.25 -17.19
CA LEU A 214 5.75 14.41 -17.49
C LEU A 214 5.76 13.10 -16.71
N GLU A 215 5.33 13.13 -15.45
CA GLU A 215 5.27 11.96 -14.58
C GLU A 215 4.16 10.99 -15.00
N THR A 216 2.95 11.50 -15.24
CA THR A 216 1.84 10.71 -15.81
C THR A 216 2.21 10.10 -17.17
N GLY A 217 2.98 10.83 -18.00
CA GLY A 217 3.49 10.33 -19.26
C GLY A 217 4.50 9.19 -19.11
N PHE A 218 5.38 9.26 -18.11
CA PHE A 218 6.43 8.27 -17.85
C PHE A 218 5.86 6.90 -17.48
N PHE A 219 4.82 6.82 -16.65
CA PHE A 219 4.20 5.55 -16.27
C PHE A 219 3.46 4.86 -17.43
N LEU A 220 3.09 5.61 -18.47
CA LEU A 220 2.46 5.08 -19.69
C LEU A 220 3.47 4.63 -20.77
N MET A 221 4.76 4.96 -20.60
CA MET A 221 5.83 4.55 -21.50
C MET A 221 6.14 3.06 -21.36
N ASN A 222 6.58 2.44 -22.45
CA ASN A 222 7.12 1.08 -22.39
C ASN A 222 8.54 1.04 -21.79
N ASP A 223 9.02 -0.15 -21.43
CA ASP A 223 10.30 -0.31 -20.72
C ASP A 223 11.51 0.30 -21.45
N ASP A 224 11.55 0.23 -22.79
CA ASP A 224 12.65 0.80 -23.59
C ASP A 224 12.57 2.33 -23.63
N GLU A 225 11.35 2.89 -23.72
CA GLU A 225 11.10 4.33 -23.65
C GLU A 225 11.45 4.91 -22.28
N LYS A 226 11.07 4.22 -21.19
CA LYS A 226 11.45 4.60 -19.82
C LYS A 226 12.96 4.61 -19.64
N PHE A 227 13.64 3.57 -20.15
CA PHE A 227 15.10 3.45 -20.11
C PHE A 227 15.77 4.65 -20.77
N ASP A 228 15.39 4.96 -22.01
CA ASP A 228 15.99 6.07 -22.77
C ASP A 228 15.66 7.44 -22.16
N PHE A 229 14.43 7.62 -21.66
CA PHE A 229 14.02 8.84 -20.97
C PHE A 229 14.88 9.09 -19.73
N LEU A 230 15.03 8.10 -18.86
CA LEU A 230 15.80 8.25 -17.62
C LEU A 230 17.29 8.42 -17.89
N LEU A 231 17.85 7.84 -18.95
CA LEU A 231 19.23 8.12 -19.32
C LEU A 231 19.48 9.61 -19.60
N ASP A 232 18.48 10.35 -20.10
CA ASP A 232 18.60 11.78 -20.40
C ASP A 232 18.15 12.69 -19.25
N LYS A 233 17.06 12.34 -18.59
CA LYS A 233 16.37 13.20 -17.61
C LYS A 233 16.48 12.72 -16.18
N GLY A 234 16.97 11.50 -15.94
CA GLY A 234 17.01 10.91 -14.61
C GLY A 234 17.75 11.74 -13.54
N PRO A 235 18.80 12.52 -13.84
CA PRO A 235 19.39 13.41 -12.83
C PRO A 235 18.41 14.46 -12.28
N ASP A 236 17.43 14.89 -13.09
CA ASP A 236 16.40 15.85 -12.70
C ASP A 236 15.20 15.18 -12.01
N TYR A 237 15.10 13.84 -12.07
CA TYR A 237 13.98 13.03 -11.57
C TYR A 237 14.48 11.77 -10.86
N VAL A 238 15.11 11.96 -9.69
CA VAL A 238 15.71 10.87 -8.90
C VAL A 238 14.69 9.80 -8.52
N GLU A 239 13.46 10.22 -8.22
CA GLU A 239 12.35 9.33 -7.83
C GLU A 239 11.97 8.37 -8.96
N LEU A 240 11.84 8.86 -10.20
CA LEU A 240 11.55 8.02 -11.36
C LEU A 240 12.69 7.04 -11.67
N VAL A 241 13.95 7.41 -11.37
CA VAL A 241 15.10 6.50 -11.46
C VAL A 241 14.99 5.39 -10.41
N GLN A 242 14.59 5.72 -9.19
CA GLN A 242 14.38 4.75 -8.12
C GLN A 242 13.25 3.78 -8.43
N ASP A 243 12.12 4.28 -8.90
CA ASP A 243 10.96 3.47 -9.28
C ASP A 243 11.30 2.49 -10.40
N TYR A 244 11.98 2.98 -11.44
CA TYR A 244 12.38 2.13 -12.56
C TYR A 244 13.34 1.02 -12.16
N VAL A 245 14.36 1.33 -11.35
CA VAL A 245 15.31 0.31 -10.86
C VAL A 245 14.63 -0.70 -9.94
N THR A 246 13.68 -0.25 -9.12
CA THR A 246 12.89 -1.12 -8.24
C THR A 246 11.98 -2.04 -9.05
N GLU A 247 11.27 -1.51 -10.06
CA GLU A 247 10.43 -2.28 -10.98
C GLU A 247 11.24 -3.38 -11.69
N LEU A 248 12.44 -3.08 -12.16
CA LEU A 248 13.34 -4.07 -12.76
C LEU A 248 13.80 -5.12 -11.74
N ALA A 249 14.06 -4.74 -10.50
CA ALA A 249 14.49 -5.65 -9.44
C ALA A 249 13.38 -6.63 -9.04
N GLU A 250 12.14 -6.14 -8.96
CA GLU A 250 10.95 -6.95 -8.70
C GLU A 250 10.69 -7.98 -9.81
N LYS A 251 10.96 -7.62 -11.07
CA LYS A 251 10.90 -8.53 -12.23
C LYS A 251 12.10 -9.48 -12.33
N GLU A 252 13.03 -9.42 -11.38
CA GLU A 252 14.32 -10.13 -11.38
C GLU A 252 15.18 -9.83 -12.64
N GLU A 253 14.99 -8.67 -13.27
CA GLU A 253 15.71 -8.24 -14.49
C GLU A 253 17.05 -7.55 -14.16
N PHE A 254 17.86 -8.19 -13.31
CA PHE A 254 19.13 -7.65 -12.82
C PHE A 254 20.14 -7.34 -13.93
N GLU A 255 20.10 -8.06 -15.06
CA GLU A 255 20.92 -7.76 -16.24
C GLU A 255 20.61 -6.37 -16.82
N LYS A 256 19.32 -5.97 -16.86
CA LYS A 256 18.91 -4.64 -17.32
C LYS A 256 19.29 -3.55 -16.32
N ILE A 257 19.20 -3.83 -15.01
CA ILE A 257 19.68 -2.89 -13.97
C ILE A 257 21.18 -2.61 -14.17
N GLN A 258 21.99 -3.63 -14.46
CA GLN A 258 23.41 -3.45 -14.72
C GLN A 258 23.67 -2.65 -16.00
N ASP A 259 22.92 -2.92 -17.07
CA ASP A 259 23.05 -2.16 -18.33
C ASP A 259 22.65 -0.69 -18.15
N PHE A 260 21.54 -0.45 -17.45
CA PHE A 260 21.08 0.89 -17.06
C PHE A 260 22.13 1.60 -16.22
N TYR A 261 22.59 0.97 -15.14
CA TYR A 261 23.61 1.52 -14.25
C TYR A 261 24.87 1.93 -15.02
N LYS A 262 25.33 1.10 -15.95
CA LYS A 262 26.52 1.37 -16.75
C LYS A 262 26.30 2.56 -17.68
N LYS A 263 25.24 2.55 -18.49
CA LYS A 263 24.95 3.61 -19.47
C LYS A 263 24.65 4.94 -18.78
N PHE A 264 23.94 4.91 -17.66
CA PHE A 264 23.61 6.10 -16.89
C PHE A 264 24.88 6.72 -16.30
N ASN A 265 25.77 5.93 -15.68
CA ASN A 265 27.03 6.46 -15.15
C ASN A 265 27.99 6.95 -16.23
N GLU A 266 27.98 6.36 -17.43
CA GLU A 266 28.77 6.85 -18.57
C GLU A 266 28.32 8.26 -18.99
N LYS A 267 27.02 8.53 -18.93
CA LYS A 267 26.40 9.80 -19.32
C LYS A 267 26.38 10.85 -18.20
N ASN A 268 26.14 10.43 -16.95
CA ASN A 268 25.90 11.27 -15.78
C ASN A 268 26.90 10.91 -14.65
N LYS A 269 28.17 11.27 -14.83
CA LYS A 269 29.31 10.80 -13.99
C LYS A 269 29.30 11.22 -12.52
N ASN A 270 28.47 12.20 -12.15
CA ASN A 270 28.42 12.77 -10.80
C ASN A 270 27.07 12.54 -10.10
N PHE A 271 26.23 11.65 -10.63
CA PHE A 271 24.95 11.34 -10.02
C PHE A 271 25.11 10.19 -9.02
N PHE A 272 25.55 10.56 -7.82
CA PHE A 272 25.83 9.64 -6.72
C PHE A 272 24.61 8.86 -6.19
N PRO A 273 23.36 9.38 -6.24
CA PRO A 273 22.17 8.64 -5.79
C PRO A 273 21.99 7.28 -6.48
N LEU A 274 22.38 7.15 -7.75
CA LEU A 274 22.24 5.90 -8.50
C LEU A 274 23.02 4.72 -7.86
N HIS A 275 24.17 4.99 -7.23
CA HIS A 275 24.91 3.94 -6.51
C HIS A 275 24.08 3.37 -5.36
N PHE A 276 23.42 4.24 -4.60
CA PHE A 276 22.55 3.83 -3.50
C PHE A 276 21.33 3.07 -3.99
N ILE A 277 20.60 3.63 -4.97
CA ILE A 277 19.40 3.04 -5.57
C ILE A 277 19.67 1.63 -6.07
N VAL A 278 20.75 1.43 -6.84
CA VAL A 278 21.11 0.11 -7.34
C VAL A 278 21.59 -0.81 -6.21
N GLY A 279 22.34 -0.30 -5.23
CA GLY A 279 22.72 -1.07 -4.05
C GLY A 279 21.51 -1.66 -3.32
N SER A 280 20.47 -0.85 -3.12
CA SER A 280 19.21 -1.25 -2.50
C SER A 280 18.49 -2.35 -3.29
N ALA A 281 18.47 -2.26 -4.63
CA ALA A 281 17.88 -3.30 -5.47
C ALA A 281 18.56 -4.69 -5.32
N TYR A 282 19.86 -4.72 -4.98
CA TYR A 282 20.61 -5.96 -4.81
C TYR A 282 20.58 -6.55 -3.40
N LEU A 283 19.99 -5.86 -2.41
CA LEU A 283 19.99 -6.29 -0.99
C LEU A 283 19.58 -7.76 -0.79
N ASN A 284 18.52 -8.18 -1.47
CA ASN A 284 17.96 -9.53 -1.34
C ASN A 284 18.57 -10.55 -2.32
N ASN A 285 19.19 -10.07 -3.41
CA ASN A 285 19.69 -10.92 -4.50
C ASN A 285 21.18 -11.25 -4.33
N ASP A 286 22.01 -10.22 -4.18
CA ASP A 286 23.45 -10.33 -3.97
C ASP A 286 23.90 -9.28 -2.93
N PRO A 287 23.83 -9.63 -1.64
CA PRO A 287 24.23 -8.74 -0.56
C PRO A 287 25.68 -8.24 -0.66
N ALA A 288 26.59 -9.04 -1.22
CA ALA A 288 27.98 -8.63 -1.39
C ALA A 288 28.11 -7.54 -2.46
N LEU A 289 27.33 -7.67 -3.53
CA LEU A 289 27.25 -6.64 -4.56
C LEU A 289 26.55 -5.38 -4.05
N ALA A 290 25.49 -5.50 -3.26
CA ALA A 290 24.82 -4.39 -2.58
C ALA A 290 25.78 -3.58 -1.70
N ILE A 291 26.56 -4.25 -0.85
CA ILE A 291 27.60 -3.62 -0.02
C ILE A 291 28.61 -2.86 -0.89
N SER A 292 29.05 -3.45 -2.00
CA SER A 292 30.00 -2.77 -2.91
C SER A 292 29.45 -1.49 -3.54
N TYR A 293 28.13 -1.39 -3.69
CA TYR A 293 27.48 -0.18 -4.18
C TYR A 293 27.35 0.88 -3.09
N PHE A 294 27.03 0.49 -1.86
CA PHE A 294 27.03 1.42 -0.71
C PHE A 294 28.41 2.00 -0.44
N GLU A 295 29.47 1.20 -0.57
CA GLU A 295 30.85 1.70 -0.51
C GLU A 295 31.14 2.74 -1.60
N LYS A 296 30.60 2.55 -2.82
CA LYS A 296 30.73 3.54 -3.91
C LYS A 296 29.96 4.81 -3.58
N THR A 297 28.76 4.71 -3.00
CA THR A 297 27.99 5.88 -2.54
C THR A 297 28.80 6.70 -1.54
N LEU A 298 29.32 6.05 -0.48
CA LEU A 298 30.13 6.73 0.55
C LEU A 298 31.34 7.44 -0.07
N LYS A 299 32.10 6.72 -0.90
CA LYS A 299 33.28 7.28 -1.57
C LYS A 299 32.93 8.46 -2.47
N ALA A 300 31.79 8.42 -3.14
CA ALA A 300 31.38 9.49 -4.03
C ALA A 300 30.91 10.74 -3.27
N THR A 301 30.38 10.57 -2.05
CA THR A 301 30.04 11.67 -1.14
C THR A 301 31.23 12.25 -0.38
N GLU A 302 32.37 11.55 -0.28
CA GLU A 302 33.59 12.00 0.42
C GLU A 302 34.23 13.26 -0.20
N ASP A 303 34.05 13.49 -1.50
CA ASP A 303 34.62 14.64 -2.20
C ASP A 303 33.55 15.70 -2.58
N SER A 304 32.28 15.49 -2.23
CA SER A 304 31.17 16.37 -2.62
C SER A 304 30.95 17.53 -1.63
N GLU A 305 30.95 18.77 -2.12
CA GLU A 305 30.62 19.95 -1.31
C GLU A 305 29.16 19.95 -0.82
N GLU A 306 28.27 19.21 -1.49
CA GLU A 306 26.84 19.09 -1.15
C GLU A 306 26.58 18.23 0.10
N PHE A 307 27.58 17.49 0.57
CA PHE A 307 27.47 16.66 1.77
C PHE A 307 28.45 17.20 2.83
N PRO A 308 27.99 18.00 3.81
CA PRO A 308 28.81 18.41 4.94
C PRO A 308 29.36 17.20 5.74
N PRO A 309 30.47 17.36 6.48
CA PRO A 309 31.07 16.27 7.25
C PRO A 309 30.09 15.54 8.19
N GLU A 310 29.14 16.25 8.76
CA GLU A 310 28.12 15.72 9.69
C GLU A 310 27.18 14.71 8.98
N MET A 311 26.64 15.08 7.81
CA MET A 311 25.84 14.17 6.98
C MET A 311 26.63 12.95 6.50
N ARG A 312 27.91 13.12 6.20
CA ARG A 312 28.76 12.00 5.77
C ARG A 312 28.98 11.00 6.89
N GLU A 313 29.17 11.48 8.12
CA GLU A 313 29.30 10.60 9.28
C GLU A 313 27.99 9.85 9.59
N GLU A 314 26.86 10.49 9.36
CA GLU A 314 25.53 9.90 9.51
C GLU A 314 25.25 8.85 8.42
N LEU A 315 25.46 9.21 7.15
CA LEU A 315 25.36 8.28 6.02
C LEU A 315 26.26 7.05 6.23
N LYS A 316 27.49 7.26 6.71
CA LYS A 316 28.40 6.17 7.04
C LYS A 316 27.87 5.27 8.15
N ARG A 317 27.31 5.84 9.22
CA ARG A 317 26.66 5.07 10.30
C ARG A 317 25.50 4.22 9.77
N TYR A 318 24.65 4.80 8.92
CA TYR A 318 23.54 4.07 8.29
C TYR A 318 24.04 2.91 7.42
N MET A 319 25.06 3.13 6.59
CA MET A 319 25.64 2.07 5.75
C MET A 319 26.33 0.97 6.58
N ASP A 320 26.98 1.34 7.69
CA ASP A 320 27.58 0.38 8.62
C ASP A 320 26.51 -0.51 9.28
N ILE A 321 25.36 0.07 9.66
CA ILE A 321 24.21 -0.67 10.20
C ILE A 321 23.63 -1.62 9.16
N LEU A 322 23.37 -1.14 7.93
CA LEU A 322 22.84 -1.96 6.84
C LEU A 322 23.79 -3.12 6.50
N THR A 323 25.08 -2.83 6.41
CA THR A 323 26.11 -3.86 6.15
C THR A 323 26.14 -4.91 7.27
N LYS A 324 26.03 -4.48 8.53
CA LYS A 324 25.98 -5.38 9.67
C LYS A 324 24.74 -6.28 9.64
N LEU A 325 23.56 -5.75 9.34
CA LEU A 325 22.32 -6.51 9.21
C LEU A 325 22.42 -7.56 8.09
N LEU A 326 22.98 -7.19 6.94
CA LEU A 326 23.18 -8.10 5.80
C LEU A 326 24.17 -9.24 6.14
N LEU A 327 25.22 -8.95 6.90
CA LEU A 327 26.19 -9.95 7.34
C LEU A 327 25.58 -10.89 8.40
N GLU A 328 24.79 -10.37 9.33
CA GLU A 328 24.08 -11.16 10.34
C GLU A 328 23.06 -12.12 9.69
N GLU A 329 22.25 -11.64 8.75
CA GLU A 329 21.29 -12.47 8.00
C GLU A 329 21.99 -13.54 7.15
N ALA A 330 23.15 -13.20 6.55
CA ALA A 330 23.97 -14.17 5.83
C ALA A 330 24.52 -15.27 6.76
N THR A 331 24.91 -14.92 8.00
CA THR A 331 25.38 -15.90 8.99
C THR A 331 24.27 -16.82 9.50
N GLU A 332 23.06 -16.30 9.75
CA GLU A 332 21.91 -17.12 10.16
C GLU A 332 21.48 -18.12 9.07
N LYS A 333 21.43 -17.67 7.79
CA LYS A 333 21.15 -18.55 6.63
C LYS A 333 22.20 -19.67 6.46
N VAL A 334 23.45 -19.43 6.87
CA VAL A 334 24.51 -20.46 6.86
C VAL A 334 24.33 -21.43 8.02
N GLU A 335 23.96 -20.96 9.22
CA GLU A 335 23.68 -21.82 10.37
C GLU A 335 22.47 -22.73 10.15
N GLU A 336 21.38 -22.23 9.55
CA GLU A 336 20.22 -23.06 9.19
C GLU A 336 20.58 -24.18 8.20
N LYS A 337 21.34 -23.87 7.14
CA LYS A 337 21.84 -24.89 6.19
C LYS A 337 22.76 -25.93 6.85
N VAL A 338 23.53 -25.54 7.87
CA VAL A 338 24.36 -26.46 8.67
C VAL A 338 23.50 -27.34 9.60
N VAL A 339 22.38 -26.83 10.12
CA VAL A 339 21.43 -27.58 10.95
C VAL A 339 20.61 -28.57 10.11
N GLU A 340 20.16 -28.19 8.91
CA GLU A 340 19.46 -29.10 7.99
C GLU A 340 20.35 -30.22 7.44
N SER A 341 21.61 -29.91 7.11
CA SER A 341 22.59 -30.91 6.67
C SER A 341 23.00 -31.88 7.81
N LYS A 342 22.91 -31.45 9.08
CA LYS A 342 23.04 -32.35 10.25
C LYS A 342 21.78 -33.21 10.49
N LYS A 343 20.57 -32.68 10.25
CA LYS A 343 19.31 -33.44 10.33
C LYS A 343 19.22 -34.54 9.26
N SER A 344 19.62 -34.26 8.02
CA SER A 344 19.64 -35.23 6.91
C SER A 344 20.71 -36.33 7.08
N LYS A 345 21.81 -36.08 7.80
CA LYS A 345 22.78 -37.11 8.21
C LYS A 345 22.29 -37.99 9.36
N ARG A 346 21.43 -37.49 10.26
CA ARG A 346 20.86 -38.28 11.36
C ARG A 346 19.74 -39.23 10.89
N SER A 347 18.96 -38.88 9.86
CA SER A 347 17.86 -39.75 9.38
C SER A 347 18.33 -40.98 8.59
N ARG A 348 19.57 -41.02 8.09
CA ARG A 348 20.11 -42.19 7.36
C ARG A 348 20.68 -43.31 8.24
N LYS A 349 20.71 -43.16 9.57
CA LYS A 349 21.36 -44.14 10.48
C LYS A 349 20.42 -45.04 11.29
N SER A 350 19.09 -44.89 11.20
CA SER A 350 18.11 -45.73 11.89
C SER A 350 17.21 -46.49 10.92
N GLY A 351 17.69 -47.60 10.38
CA GLY A 351 16.90 -48.45 9.50
C GLY A 351 17.63 -49.69 8.98
N LYS A 352 18.30 -50.46 9.87
CA LYS A 352 18.82 -51.78 9.49
C LYS A 352 18.95 -52.73 10.69
N LYS A 353 17.92 -53.57 10.89
CA LYS A 353 17.90 -54.95 11.42
C LYS A 353 16.44 -55.31 11.78
N ALA A 354 15.86 -56.47 11.49
CA ALA A 354 16.21 -57.63 10.67
C ALA A 354 15.00 -58.58 10.66
N SER A 355 14.71 -59.26 9.54
CA SER A 355 14.18 -60.63 9.54
C SER A 355 14.48 -61.33 8.19
N LYS A 356 15.66 -61.93 8.13
CA LYS A 356 15.98 -63.14 7.35
C LYS A 356 15.52 -64.31 8.23
N ASN A 357 14.89 -65.40 7.81
CA ASN A 357 15.08 -66.36 6.71
C ASN A 357 13.92 -67.38 6.89
N ASN A 358 13.48 -68.29 6.03
CA ASN A 358 14.07 -69.04 4.93
C ASN A 358 12.90 -69.81 4.29
N SER A 359 12.87 -69.96 2.96
CA SER A 359 12.19 -71.09 2.33
C SER A 359 13.00 -71.59 1.14
N LYS A 360 13.43 -72.86 1.25
CA LYS A 360 13.81 -73.77 0.17
C LYS A 360 13.31 -75.13 0.66
N SER A 361 12.16 -75.59 0.19
CA SER A 361 11.90 -76.32 -1.07
C SER A 361 12.03 -77.83 -0.87
N GLU A 362 10.91 -78.57 -0.92
CA GLU A 362 10.79 -79.79 -1.72
C GLU A 362 9.34 -80.36 -1.77
N LYS A 363 9.07 -80.98 -2.92
CA LYS A 363 7.96 -81.89 -3.32
C LYS A 363 7.51 -82.82 -2.18
N VAL A 364 6.26 -83.26 -2.06
CA VAL A 364 5.39 -84.04 -2.97
C VAL A 364 3.93 -83.80 -2.58
#